data_AF-W7WCW6-F1
#
_entry.id   AF-W7WCW6-F1
#
_cell.length_a   1.000
_cell.length_b   1.000
_cell.length_c   1.000
_cell.angle_alpha   90.00
_cell.angle_beta   90.00
_cell.angle_gamma   90.00
#
_symmetry.space_group_name_H-M   'P 1'
#
loop_
_entity.id
_entity.type
_entity.pdbx_description
1 polymer ?
#
loop_
_entity_poly.entity_id
_entity_poly.type
_entity_poly.pdbx_seq_one_letter_code
_entity_poly.pdbx_strand_id
1 'polypeptide(L)'
;MKQLVDSFWRAAAYCLHPRVIWLSVLPLLLTGVLAAVLGYFFWESALIAVRTQLDAWSLTGSALGWLESVGAGSLRTLVAPLIVLALAVPALVILSLLAVA
;
A
#
# COMPACT_ATOMS: atom_id res chain seq x y z
N MET A 1 18.19 19.34 26.44
CA MET A 1 16.77 19.03 26.73
C MET A 1 15.84 20.19 26.44
N LYS A 2 15.94 21.35 27.14
CA LYS A 2 15.02 22.49 26.97
C LYS A 2 14.84 22.94 25.51
N GLN A 3 15.94 23.11 24.78
CA GLN A 3 15.92 23.52 23.37
C GLN A 3 15.28 22.48 22.43
N LEU A 4 15.37 21.19 22.74
CA LEU A 4 14.71 20.12 21.97
C LEU A 4 13.19 20.16 22.18
N VAL A 5 12.75 20.34 23.42
CA VAL A 5 11.32 20.39 23.76
C VAL A 5 10.67 21.63 23.16
N ASP A 6 11.37 22.75 23.21
CA ASP A 6 10.88 24.04 22.70
C ASP A 6 10.80 24.06 21.17
N SER A 7 11.79 23.48 20.48
CA SER A 7 11.75 23.33 19.01
C SER A 7 10.70 22.32 18.56
N PHE A 8 10.54 21.20 19.29
CA PHE A 8 9.53 20.17 19.01
C PHE A 8 8.10 20.72 19.12
N TRP A 9 7.78 21.44 20.21
CA TRP A 9 6.43 21.96 20.42
C TRP A 9 6.04 23.01 19.37
N ARG A 10 6.99 23.89 18.97
CA ARG A 10 6.75 24.85 17.89
C ARG A 10 6.51 24.14 16.56
N ALA A 11 7.29 23.11 16.23
CA ALA A 11 7.07 22.32 15.02
C ALA A 11 5.69 21.64 15.02
N ALA A 12 5.30 21.03 16.15
CA ALA A 12 3.98 20.42 16.32
C ALA A 12 2.83 21.44 16.16
N ALA A 13 3.00 22.64 16.71
CA ALA A 13 2.03 23.73 16.54
C ALA A 13 1.95 24.22 15.08
N TYR A 14 3.06 24.24 14.34
CA TYR A 14 3.05 24.58 12.91
C TYR A 14 2.30 23.54 12.06
N CYS A 15 2.33 22.25 12.44
CA CYS A 15 1.53 21.22 11.79
C CYS A 15 0.01 21.44 11.95
N LEU A 16 -0.43 22.13 13.01
CA LEU A 16 -1.84 22.45 13.25
C LEU A 16 -2.35 23.66 12.43
N HIS A 17 -1.48 24.31 11.66
CA HIS A 17 -1.91 25.41 10.81
C HIS A 17 -2.88 24.89 9.73
N PRO A 18 -4.08 25.48 9.56
CA PRO A 18 -5.13 24.94 8.68
C PRO A 18 -4.66 24.64 7.26
N ARG A 19 -3.77 25.47 6.72
CA ARG A 19 -3.19 25.28 5.38
C ARG A 19 -2.30 24.03 5.28
N VAL A 20 -1.53 23.71 6.32
CA VAL A 20 -0.65 22.53 6.35
C VAL A 20 -1.49 21.27 6.47
N ILE A 21 -2.53 21.30 7.31
CA ILE A 21 -3.50 20.21 7.45
C ILE A 21 -4.12 19.88 6.09
N TRP A 22 -4.64 20.88 5.37
CA TRP A 22 -5.24 20.66 4.06
C TRP A 22 -4.27 20.08 3.04
N LEU A 23 -3.02 20.56 3.02
CA LEU A 23 -1.99 20.04 2.12
C LEU A 23 -1.58 18.59 2.44
N SER A 24 -1.68 18.15 3.69
CA SER A 24 -1.46 16.74 4.06
C SER A 24 -2.68 15.85 3.81
N VAL A 25 -3.89 16.39 4.00
CA VAL A 25 -5.15 15.65 3.81
C VAL A 25 -5.44 15.40 2.33
N LEU A 26 -5.12 16.34 1.45
CA LEU A 26 -5.38 16.22 0.02
C LEU A 26 -4.76 14.97 -0.64
N PRO A 27 -3.44 14.69 -0.51
CA PRO A 27 -2.86 13.47 -1.07
C PRO A 27 -3.40 12.20 -0.43
N LEU A 28 -3.80 12.26 0.85
CA LEU A 28 -4.43 11.15 1.55
C LEU A 28 -5.81 10.82 0.96
N LEU A 29 -6.64 11.85 0.74
CA LEU A 29 -7.94 11.71 0.12
C LEU A 29 -7.83 11.21 -1.32
N LEU A 30 -6.90 11.75 -2.10
CA LEU A 30 -6.65 11.28 -3.46
C LEU A 30 -6.22 9.81 -3.48
N THR A 31 -5.30 9.42 -2.60
CA THR A 31 -4.87 8.01 -2.47
C THR A 31 -6.06 7.12 -2.13
N GLY A 32 -6.89 7.52 -1.15
CA GLY A 32 -8.07 6.77 -0.73
C GLY A 32 -9.11 6.62 -1.83
N VAL A 33 -9.42 7.70 -2.56
CA VAL A 33 -10.37 7.68 -3.68
C VAL A 33 -9.85 6.82 -4.82
N LEU A 34 -8.58 6.97 -5.20
CA LEU A 34 -7.97 6.16 -6.26
C LEU A 34 -7.94 4.68 -5.87
N ALA A 35 -7.56 4.37 -4.62
CA ALA A 35 -7.57 3.00 -4.11
C ALA A 35 -8.99 2.40 -4.12
N ALA A 36 -10.00 3.17 -3.71
CA ALA A 36 -11.40 2.71 -3.71
C ALA A 36 -11.90 2.46 -5.14
N VAL A 37 -11.66 3.39 -6.06
CA VAL A 37 -12.08 3.25 -7.47
C VAL A 37 -11.37 2.06 -8.13
N LEU A 38 -10.05 2.01 -8.05
CA LEU A 38 -9.28 0.93 -8.68
C LEU A 38 -9.54 -0.42 -8.02
N GLY A 39 -9.67 -0.46 -6.70
CA GLY A 39 -10.05 -1.66 -5.96
C GLY A 39 -11.44 -2.14 -6.37
N TYR A 40 -12.42 -1.25 -6.52
CA TYR A 40 -13.77 -1.62 -6.93
C TYR A 40 -13.80 -2.23 -8.34
N PHE A 41 -13.09 -1.66 -9.30
CA PHE A 41 -13.15 -2.10 -10.70
C PHE A 41 -12.15 -3.21 -11.07
N PHE A 42 -10.96 -3.24 -10.47
CA PHE A 42 -9.85 -4.06 -10.97
C PHE A 42 -9.34 -5.10 -9.97
N TRP A 43 -9.88 -5.18 -8.75
CA TRP A 43 -9.37 -6.09 -7.72
C TRP A 43 -9.32 -7.55 -8.19
N GLU A 44 -10.44 -8.10 -8.64
CA GLU A 44 -10.48 -9.52 -9.06
C GLU A 44 -9.56 -9.78 -10.26
N SER A 45 -9.59 -8.91 -11.27
CA SER A 45 -8.73 -9.01 -12.45
C SER A 45 -7.24 -8.98 -12.10
N ALA A 46 -6.84 -8.11 -11.17
CA ALA A 46 -5.46 -8.01 -10.71
C ALA A 46 -5.04 -9.29 -9.95
N LEU A 47 -5.91 -9.83 -9.09
CA LEU A 47 -5.63 -11.09 -8.39
C LEU A 47 -5.48 -12.26 -9.36
N ILE A 48 -6.35 -12.35 -10.36
CA ILE A 48 -6.29 -13.40 -11.39
C ILE A 48 -4.98 -13.27 -12.17
N ALA A 49 -4.60 -12.07 -12.62
CA ALA A 49 -3.38 -11.83 -13.37
C ALA A 49 -2.11 -12.20 -12.58
N VAL A 50 -2.06 -11.87 -11.28
CA VAL A 50 -0.93 -12.26 -10.43
C VAL A 50 -0.91 -13.78 -10.24
N ARG A 51 -2.05 -14.43 -10.01
CA ARG A 51 -2.13 -15.88 -9.85
C ARG A 51 -1.68 -16.63 -11.10
N THR A 52 -2.16 -16.24 -12.28
CA THR A 52 -1.73 -16.87 -13.54
C THR A 52 -0.24 -16.72 -13.78
N GLN A 53 0.35 -15.56 -13.43
CA GLN A 53 1.79 -15.37 -13.54
C GLN A 53 2.57 -16.23 -12.54
N LEU A 54 2.08 -16.36 -11.31
CA LEU A 54 2.67 -17.23 -10.29
C LEU A 54 2.63 -18.71 -10.70
N ASP A 55 1.50 -19.16 -11.26
CA ASP A 55 1.31 -20.54 -11.72
C ASP A 55 2.16 -20.87 -12.95
N ALA A 56 2.53 -19.87 -13.77
CA ALA A 56 3.42 -20.06 -14.90
C ALA A 56 4.88 -20.39 -14.50
N TRP A 57 5.27 -20.12 -13.26
CA TRP A 57 6.65 -20.30 -12.78
C TRP A 57 6.77 -21.58 -11.94
N SER A 58 7.54 -22.56 -12.42
CA SER A 58 7.73 -23.87 -11.76
C SER A 58 8.32 -23.78 -10.35
N LEU A 59 9.14 -22.75 -10.10
CA LEU A 59 9.71 -22.47 -8.78
C LEU A 59 8.65 -22.08 -7.74
N THR A 60 7.64 -21.31 -8.14
CA THR A 60 6.56 -20.88 -7.26
C THR A 60 5.70 -22.07 -6.85
N GLY A 61 5.38 -22.97 -7.78
CA GLY A 61 4.64 -24.19 -7.48
C GLY A 61 5.36 -25.09 -6.46
N SER A 62 6.68 -25.23 -6.61
CA SER A 62 7.51 -26.02 -5.67
C SER A 62 7.59 -25.36 -4.29
N ALA A 63 7.77 -24.03 -4.23
CA ALA A 63 7.83 -23.29 -2.98
C ALA A 63 6.49 -23.27 -2.23
N LEU A 64 5.37 -23.13 -2.96
CA LEU A 64 4.03 -23.16 -2.38
C LEU A 64 3.63 -24.57 -1.91
N GLY A 65 4.02 -25.63 -2.64
CA GLY A 65 3.81 -27.01 -2.21
C GLY A 65 4.62 -27.38 -0.95
N TRP A 66 5.84 -26.82 -0.81
CA TRP A 66 6.58 -26.91 0.45
C TRP A 66 5.88 -26.14 1.59
N LEU A 67 5.31 -24.97 1.31
CA LEU A 67 4.55 -24.21 2.30
C LEU A 67 3.34 -24.98 2.83
N GLU A 68 2.69 -25.74 1.95
CA GLU A 68 1.57 -26.62 2.27
C GLU A 68 1.99 -27.81 3.15
N SER A 69 3.20 -28.37 2.92
CA SER A 69 3.72 -29.47 3.73
C SER A 69 4.08 -29.08 5.18
N VAL A 70 4.33 -27.79 5.43
CA VAL A 70 4.57 -27.23 6.79
C VAL A 70 3.26 -26.74 7.44
N GLY A 71 2.10 -26.95 6.79
CA GLY A 71 0.78 -26.56 7.30
C GLY A 71 0.42 -25.09 7.07
N ALA A 72 1.21 -24.36 6.28
CA ALA A 72 1.02 -22.93 5.99
C ALA A 72 0.26 -22.68 4.66
N GLY A 73 -0.63 -23.61 4.27
CA GLY A 73 -1.43 -23.50 3.04
C GLY A 73 -2.29 -22.23 2.98
N SER A 74 -2.72 -21.68 4.12
CA SER A 74 -3.47 -20.41 4.17
C SER A 74 -2.65 -19.19 3.73
N LEU A 75 -1.31 -19.23 3.77
CA LEU A 75 -0.50 -18.12 3.28
C LEU A 75 -0.56 -18.04 1.75
N ARG A 76 -0.70 -19.19 1.06
CA ARG A 76 -0.81 -19.27 -0.40
C ARG A 76 -1.96 -18.42 -0.94
N THR A 77 -3.09 -18.36 -0.23
CA THR A 77 -4.25 -17.56 -0.65
C THR A 77 -4.01 -16.06 -0.52
N LEU A 78 -3.08 -15.64 0.36
CA LEU A 78 -2.74 -14.24 0.62
C LEU A 78 -1.61 -13.73 -0.27
N VAL A 79 -0.79 -14.60 -0.89
CA VAL A 79 0.36 -14.19 -1.71
C VAL A 79 -0.05 -13.22 -2.83
N ALA A 80 -1.08 -13.56 -3.60
CA ALA A 80 -1.53 -12.69 -4.69
C ALA A 80 -2.06 -11.33 -4.19
N PRO A 81 -2.97 -11.25 -3.20
CA PRO A 81 -3.36 -9.99 -2.58
C PRO A 81 -2.20 -9.15 -2.03
N LEU A 82 -1.22 -9.78 -1.38
CA LEU A 82 -0.06 -9.08 -0.82
C LEU A 82 0.81 -8.46 -1.92
N ILE A 83 1.03 -9.17 -3.03
CA ILE A 83 1.77 -8.63 -4.18
C ILE A 83 1.03 -7.44 -4.78
N VAL A 84 -0.28 -7.55 -5.00
CA VAL A 84 -1.10 -6.45 -5.53
C VAL A 84 -1.01 -5.22 -4.61
N LEU A 85 -1.16 -5.40 -3.30
CA LEU A 85 -1.06 -4.30 -2.33
C LEU A 85 0.35 -3.70 -2.27
N ALA A 86 1.38 -4.53 -2.25
CA ALA A 86 2.78 -4.09 -2.19
C ALA A 86 3.19 -3.23 -3.40
N LEU A 87 2.59 -3.48 -4.57
CA LEU A 87 2.82 -2.69 -5.78
C LEU A 87 1.89 -1.48 -5.88
N ALA A 88 0.59 -1.66 -5.63
CA ALA A 88 -0.41 -0.63 -5.83
C ALA A 88 -0.30 0.49 -4.79
N VAL A 89 -0.13 0.16 -3.50
CA VAL A 89 -0.15 1.18 -2.43
C VAL A 89 0.97 2.23 -2.62
N PRO A 90 2.25 1.86 -2.82
CA PRO A 90 3.30 2.84 -3.06
C PRO A 90 3.06 3.65 -4.34
N ALA A 91 2.61 3.01 -5.41
CA ALA A 91 2.33 3.68 -6.68
C ALA A 91 1.23 4.74 -6.52
N LEU A 92 0.14 4.43 -5.80
CA LEU A 92 -0.95 5.36 -5.54
C LEU A 92 -0.52 6.54 -4.67
N VAL A 93 0.31 6.28 -3.65
CA VAL A 93 0.88 7.34 -2.81
C VAL A 93 1.76 8.26 -3.65
N ILE A 94 2.65 7.71 -4.48
CA ILE A 94 3.54 8.51 -5.34
C ILE A 94 2.71 9.34 -6.34
N LEU A 95 1.72 8.74 -7.01
CA LEU A 95 0.84 9.46 -7.94
C LEU A 95 0.09 10.60 -7.24
N SER A 96 -0.41 10.35 -6.02
CA SER A 96 -1.13 11.37 -5.25
C SER A 96 -0.21 12.50 -4.79
N LEU A 97 1.03 12.20 -4.39
CA LEU A 97 2.02 13.22 -4.06
C LEU A 97 2.41 14.05 -5.29
N LEU A 98 2.61 13.41 -6.44
CA LEU A 98 2.93 14.08 -7.70
C LEU A 98 1.77 14.95 -8.21
N ALA A 99 0.53 14.57 -7.97
CA ALA A 99 -0.65 15.35 -8.39
C ALA A 99 -0.87 16.63 -7.57
N VAL A 100 -0.31 16.70 -6.35
CA VAL A 100 -0.48 17.82 -5.41
C VAL A 100 0.78 18.69 -5.28
N ALA A 101 1.92 18.19 -5.77
CA ALA A 101 3.19 18.90 -5.84
C ALA A 101 3.15 20.08 -6.84
#